data_AF-A0A4R4M0A6-F1
#
_entry.id   AF-A0A4R4M0A6-F1
#
_cell.length_a   1.000
_cell.length_b   1.000
_cell.length_c   1.000
_cell.angle_alpha   90.00
_cell.angle_beta   90.00
_cell.angle_gamma   90.00
#
_symmetry.space_group_name_H-M   'P 1'
#
loop_
_entity.id
_entity.type
_entity.pdbx_description
1 polymer ?
#
loop_
_entity_poly.entity_id
_entity_poly.type
_entity_poly.pdbx_seq_one_letter_code
_entity_poly.pdbx_strand_id
1 'polypeptide(L)'
;MSGRDYVADMGASIVEAIGSGDIVAPVVAEKLHARLLEKDPDLLEGWLRESAVHFLTREIGDRDRRQRTAARTRGEARRFRQAAESGDREAISIFATVRYVVDEDETRRPLGEMTGTDHLFVAAQYGRSAAKAQMLQAFHRAVAKKVGKRKTAEVFAEAEYDRLYRSITGEPEAKAS
;
A
#
# COMPACT_ATOMS: atom_id res chain seq x y z
N MET A 1 15.21 -8.42 -41.20
CA MET A 1 15.53 -9.16 -39.96
C MET A 1 14.43 -8.82 -38.99
N SER A 2 13.58 -9.79 -38.62
CA SER A 2 12.54 -9.54 -37.62
C SER A 2 13.26 -9.25 -36.30
N GLY A 3 13.11 -8.03 -35.77
CA GLY A 3 13.67 -7.67 -34.47
C GLY A 3 13.06 -8.58 -33.41
N ARG A 4 13.90 -9.07 -32.49
CA ARG A 4 13.44 -9.79 -31.30
C ARG A 4 12.53 -8.87 -30.49
N ASP A 5 11.40 -9.37 -30.01
CA ASP A 5 10.49 -8.62 -29.14
C ASP A 5 10.93 -8.82 -27.69
N TYR A 6 11.88 -7.99 -27.24
CA TYR A 6 12.50 -8.13 -25.92
C TYR A 6 11.49 -7.95 -24.77
N VAL A 7 10.45 -7.14 -24.97
CA VAL A 7 9.37 -6.95 -23.98
C VAL A 7 8.52 -8.21 -23.84
N ALA A 8 8.06 -8.79 -24.94
CA ALA A 8 7.27 -10.01 -24.92
C ALA A 8 8.08 -11.20 -24.34
N ASP A 9 9.33 -11.36 -24.78
CA ASP A 9 10.22 -12.43 -24.35
C ASP A 9 10.56 -12.33 -22.84
N MET A 10 10.80 -11.11 -22.33
CA MET A 10 11.00 -10.91 -20.90
C MET A 10 9.73 -11.19 -20.11
N GLY A 11 8.57 -10.79 -20.62
CA GLY A 11 7.28 -11.09 -20.02
C GLY A 11 7.09 -12.60 -19.83
N ALA A 12 7.38 -13.40 -20.86
CA ALA A 12 7.36 -14.86 -20.77
C ALA A 12 8.36 -15.39 -19.72
N SER A 13 9.58 -14.85 -19.68
CA SER A 13 10.61 -15.23 -18.71
C SER A 13 10.23 -14.92 -17.26
N ILE A 14 9.52 -13.80 -17.02
CA ILE A 14 8.99 -13.43 -15.71
C ILE A 14 7.88 -14.39 -15.28
N VAL A 15 6.92 -14.68 -16.17
CA VAL A 15 5.83 -15.64 -15.88
C VAL A 15 6.38 -17.00 -15.53
N GLU A 16 7.37 -17.49 -16.29
CA GLU A 16 8.04 -18.76 -16.02
C GLU A 16 8.77 -18.73 -14.65
N ALA A 17 9.48 -17.64 -14.34
CA ALA A 17 10.23 -17.52 -13.08
C ALA A 17 9.32 -17.40 -11.84
N ILE A 18 8.14 -16.81 -11.99
CA ILE A 18 7.12 -16.72 -10.93
C ILE A 18 6.52 -18.10 -10.63
N GLY A 19 6.24 -18.90 -11.68
CA GLY A 19 5.57 -20.19 -11.53
C GLY A 19 4.15 -20.06 -10.94
N SER A 20 3.71 -21.06 -10.18
CA SER A 20 2.37 -21.10 -9.56
C SER A 20 2.35 -20.91 -8.03
N GLY A 21 3.48 -20.48 -7.45
CA GLY A 21 3.68 -20.39 -6.00
C GLY A 21 3.59 -18.98 -5.42
N ASP A 22 3.72 -18.87 -4.10
CA ASP A 22 3.81 -17.59 -3.39
C ASP A 22 5.05 -16.80 -3.84
N ILE A 23 4.84 -15.52 -4.13
CA ILE A 23 5.87 -14.68 -4.75
C ILE A 23 6.54 -13.81 -3.68
N VAL A 24 7.84 -14.05 -3.49
CA VAL A 24 8.74 -13.07 -2.86
C VAL A 24 9.47 -12.35 -3.99
N ALA A 25 8.90 -11.24 -4.46
CA ALA A 25 9.35 -10.56 -5.68
C ALA A 25 10.86 -10.29 -5.77
N PRO A 26 11.55 -9.84 -4.70
CA PRO A 26 13.01 -9.68 -4.74
C PRO A 26 13.78 -10.97 -5.03
N VAL A 27 13.34 -12.10 -4.44
CA VAL A 27 13.98 -13.41 -4.62
C VAL A 27 13.77 -13.93 -6.04
N VAL A 28 12.58 -13.76 -6.60
CA VAL A 28 12.29 -14.15 -7.99
C VAL A 28 13.10 -13.29 -8.95
N ALA A 29 13.15 -11.98 -8.75
CA ALA A 29 13.92 -11.06 -9.58
C ALA A 29 15.43 -11.37 -9.56
N GLU A 30 16.01 -11.65 -8.39
CA GLU A 30 17.42 -12.03 -8.24
C GLU A 30 17.75 -13.31 -9.02
N LYS A 31 16.93 -14.36 -8.86
CA LYS A 31 17.11 -15.63 -9.58
C LYS A 31 16.95 -15.48 -11.08
N LEU A 32 15.93 -14.73 -11.53
CA LEU A 32 15.71 -14.47 -12.94
C LEU A 32 16.88 -13.69 -13.55
N HIS A 33 17.38 -12.66 -12.85
CA HIS A 33 18.54 -11.89 -13.28
C HIS A 33 19.79 -12.77 -13.41
N ALA A 34 20.10 -13.60 -12.42
CA ALA A 34 21.23 -14.53 -12.49
C ALA A 34 21.09 -15.52 -13.66
N ARG A 35 19.88 -16.07 -13.86
CA ARG A 35 19.58 -16.98 -14.96
C ARG A 35 19.75 -16.31 -16.33
N LEU A 36 19.30 -15.08 -16.48
CA LEU A 36 19.41 -14.33 -17.74
C LEU A 36 20.87 -13.95 -18.03
N LEU A 37 21.63 -13.51 -17.04
CA LEU A 37 23.06 -13.24 -17.22
C LEU A 37 23.83 -14.48 -17.73
N GLU A 38 23.47 -15.66 -17.23
CA GLU A 38 24.11 -16.92 -17.64
C GLU A 38 23.62 -17.43 -19.00
N LYS A 39 22.31 -17.40 -19.25
CA LYS A 39 21.70 -18.13 -20.38
C LYS A 39 21.28 -17.26 -21.56
N ASP A 40 20.93 -16.00 -21.32
CA ASP A 40 20.41 -15.09 -22.34
C ASP A 40 20.70 -13.62 -21.97
N PRO A 41 21.97 -13.21 -21.96
CA PRO A 41 22.34 -11.84 -21.60
C PRO A 41 21.81 -10.81 -22.60
N ASP A 42 21.62 -11.21 -23.87
CA ASP A 42 21.01 -10.37 -24.91
C ASP A 42 19.57 -10.00 -24.57
N LEU A 43 18.75 -10.95 -24.08
CA LEU A 43 17.40 -10.66 -23.64
C LEU A 43 17.37 -9.63 -22.51
N LEU A 44 18.22 -9.80 -21.50
CA LEU A 44 18.30 -8.87 -20.37
C LEU A 44 18.72 -7.47 -20.84
N GLU A 45 19.76 -7.38 -21.66
CA GLU A 45 20.26 -6.10 -22.17
C GLU A 45 19.23 -5.40 -23.06
N GLY A 46 18.65 -6.10 -24.03
CA GLY A 46 17.64 -5.54 -24.93
C GLY A 46 16.41 -5.07 -24.18
N TRP A 47 15.91 -5.86 -23.24
CA TRP A 47 14.77 -5.49 -22.40
C TRP A 47 15.04 -4.26 -21.52
N LEU A 48 16.23 -4.19 -20.89
CA LEU A 48 16.61 -3.03 -20.07
C LEU A 48 16.71 -1.76 -20.92
N ARG A 49 17.24 -1.85 -22.14
CA ARG A 49 17.32 -0.73 -23.08
C ARG A 49 15.93 -0.24 -23.49
N GLU A 50 15.04 -1.14 -23.87
CA GLU A 50 13.66 -0.80 -24.26
C GLU A 50 12.83 -0.26 -23.09
N SER A 51 13.05 -0.78 -21.89
CA SER A 51 12.33 -0.37 -20.67
C SER A 51 12.94 0.85 -19.97
N ALA A 52 14.07 1.37 -20.45
CA ALA A 52 14.84 2.42 -19.78
C ALA A 52 14.01 3.68 -19.48
N VAL A 53 13.22 4.14 -20.45
CA VAL A 53 12.36 5.33 -20.29
C VAL A 53 11.33 5.12 -19.18
N HIS A 54 10.74 3.92 -19.09
CA HIS A 54 9.77 3.58 -18.06
C HIS A 54 10.42 3.60 -16.66
N PHE A 55 11.59 2.95 -16.51
CA PHE A 55 12.31 2.94 -15.23
C PHE A 55 12.76 4.33 -14.79
N LEU A 56 13.31 5.13 -15.70
CA LEU A 56 13.72 6.50 -15.40
C LEU A 56 12.51 7.37 -15.02
N THR A 57 11.38 7.23 -15.72
CA THR A 57 10.14 7.95 -15.37
C THR A 57 9.69 7.62 -13.96
N ARG A 58 9.68 6.33 -13.59
CA ARG A 58 9.32 5.88 -12.24
C ARG A 58 10.29 6.43 -11.19
N GLU A 59 11.60 6.33 -11.41
CA GLU A 59 12.60 6.81 -10.45
C GLU A 59 12.58 8.32 -10.28
N ILE A 60 12.35 9.10 -11.35
CA ILE A 60 12.15 10.56 -11.24
C ILE A 60 10.90 10.86 -10.41
N GLY A 61 9.78 10.19 -10.69
CA GLY A 61 8.56 10.35 -9.91
C GLY A 61 8.73 9.97 -8.43
N ASP A 62 9.47 8.89 -8.14
CA ASP A 62 9.80 8.47 -6.79
C ASP A 62 10.74 9.46 -6.09
N ARG A 63 11.75 9.98 -6.79
CA ARG A 63 12.59 11.06 -6.29
C ARG A 63 11.77 12.29 -5.93
N ASP A 64 10.88 12.75 -6.79
CA ASP A 64 10.04 13.92 -6.55
C ASP A 64 9.06 13.70 -5.41
N ARG A 65 8.49 12.48 -5.29
CA ARG A 65 7.68 12.09 -4.12
C ARG A 65 8.51 12.12 -2.84
N ARG A 66 9.69 11.49 -2.83
CA ARG A 66 10.61 11.48 -1.68
C ARG A 66 11.03 12.91 -1.30
N GLN A 67 11.34 13.76 -2.28
CA GLN A 67 11.69 15.16 -2.04
C GLN A 67 10.51 15.96 -1.48
N ARG A 68 9.29 15.80 -2.01
CA ARG A 68 8.09 16.45 -1.46
C ARG A 68 7.79 15.97 -0.04
N THR A 69 7.85 14.67 0.22
CA THR A 69 7.69 14.11 1.57
C THR A 69 8.76 14.65 2.52
N ALA A 70 10.03 14.60 2.11
CA ALA A 70 11.13 15.14 2.91
C ALA A 70 11.00 16.65 3.13
N ALA A 71 10.55 17.43 2.15
CA ALA A 71 10.32 18.86 2.28
C ALA A 71 9.16 19.17 3.23
N ARG A 72 8.10 18.36 3.23
CA ARG A 72 7.01 18.46 4.22
C ARG A 72 7.52 18.15 5.62
N THR A 73 8.15 16.99 5.82
CA THR A 73 8.68 16.57 7.12
C THR A 73 9.75 17.53 7.65
N ARG A 74 10.70 17.96 6.81
CA ARG A 74 11.71 18.95 7.18
C ARG A 74 11.11 20.34 7.35
N GLY A 75 10.06 20.69 6.61
CA GLY A 75 9.33 21.94 6.76
C GLY A 75 8.68 22.05 8.13
N GLU A 76 8.02 20.98 8.57
CA GLU A 76 7.47 20.85 9.93
C GLU A 76 8.59 20.90 10.98
N ALA A 77 9.67 20.13 10.78
CA ALA A 77 10.81 20.14 11.71
C ALA A 77 11.53 21.50 11.78
N ARG A 78 11.61 22.23 10.66
CA ARG A 78 12.20 23.56 10.57
C ARG A 78 11.30 24.60 11.24
N ARG A 79 9.99 24.55 11.02
CA ARG A 79 9.02 25.41 11.74
C ARG A 79 9.07 25.16 13.23
N PHE A 80 9.10 23.89 13.64
CA PHE A 80 9.26 23.51 15.03
C PHE A 80 10.58 24.04 15.62
N ARG A 81 11.70 23.86 14.91
CA ARG A 81 13.01 24.38 15.33
C ARG A 81 13.00 25.90 15.46
N GLN A 82 12.46 26.61 14.48
CA GLN A 82 12.40 28.07 14.48
C GLN A 82 11.50 28.60 15.61
N ALA A 83 10.36 27.94 15.87
CA ALA A 83 9.50 28.25 17.00
C ALA A 83 10.18 27.97 18.35
N ALA A 84 10.93 26.86 18.46
CA ALA A 84 11.72 26.55 19.65
C ALA A 84 12.86 27.57 19.88
N GLU A 85 13.58 27.96 18.84
CA GLU A 85 14.68 28.95 18.90
C GLU A 85 14.18 30.36 19.24
N SER A 86 12.99 30.74 18.76
CA SER A 86 12.36 32.03 19.08
C SER A 86 11.61 32.04 20.41
N GLY A 87 11.51 30.89 21.10
CA GLY A 87 10.75 30.76 22.35
C GLY A 87 9.23 30.82 22.17
N ASP A 88 8.74 30.74 20.93
CA ASP A 88 7.32 30.72 20.60
C ASP A 88 6.72 29.35 20.95
N ARG A 89 6.29 29.23 22.21
CA ARG A 89 5.70 28.00 22.76
C ARG A 89 4.35 27.66 22.12
N GLU A 90 3.63 28.62 21.56
CA GLU A 90 2.34 28.37 20.90
C GLU A 90 2.56 27.67 19.56
N ALA A 91 3.55 28.08 18.78
CA ALA A 91 3.85 27.49 17.48
C ALA A 91 4.38 26.04 17.53
N ILE A 92 4.96 25.60 18.66
CA ILE A 92 5.36 24.20 18.90
C ILE A 92 4.33 23.37 19.66
N SER A 93 3.21 23.99 20.08
CA SER A 93 2.19 23.29 20.85
C SER A 93 1.55 22.17 20.04
N ILE A 94 1.20 21.06 20.70
CA ILE A 94 0.43 19.97 20.09
C ILE A 94 -0.89 20.50 19.50
N PHE A 95 -1.46 21.54 20.12
CA PHE A 95 -2.66 22.22 19.67
C PHE A 95 -2.51 22.89 18.30
N ALA A 96 -1.32 23.39 17.95
CA ALA A 96 -1.08 24.04 16.66
C ALA A 96 -0.59 23.06 15.58
N THR A 97 0.12 22.00 15.97
CA THR A 97 0.86 21.13 15.06
C THR A 97 0.08 19.89 14.61
N VAL A 98 -0.70 19.26 15.50
CA VAL A 98 -1.46 18.05 15.17
C VAL A 98 -2.75 18.45 14.46
N ARG A 99 -3.02 17.84 13.30
CA ARG A 99 -4.21 18.09 12.47
C ARG A 99 -5.02 16.83 12.23
N TYR A 100 -6.33 16.91 12.45
CA TYR A 100 -7.30 15.85 12.19
C TYR A 100 -8.25 16.21 11.06
N VAL A 101 -8.82 15.20 10.40
CA VAL A 101 -9.98 15.36 9.52
C VAL A 101 -11.23 15.42 10.40
N VAL A 102 -12.04 16.46 10.27
CA VAL A 102 -13.12 16.76 11.24
C VAL A 102 -14.54 16.67 10.67
N ASP A 103 -14.69 16.39 9.38
CA ASP A 103 -15.97 16.24 8.69
C ASP A 103 -15.84 15.35 7.44
N GLU A 104 -16.95 15.16 6.72
CA GLU A 104 -17.02 14.35 5.50
C GLU A 104 -16.40 15.04 4.27
N ASP A 105 -16.26 16.36 4.31
CA ASP A 105 -15.64 17.17 3.24
C ASP A 105 -14.10 17.16 3.32
N GLU A 106 -13.53 16.30 4.17
CA GLU A 106 -12.10 16.13 4.44
C GLU A 106 -11.41 17.40 4.99
N THR A 107 -12.15 18.28 5.67
CA THR A 107 -11.58 19.49 6.28
C THR A 107 -10.55 19.11 7.35
N ARG A 108 -9.36 19.70 7.30
CA ARG A 108 -8.28 19.46 8.27
C ARG A 108 -8.10 20.62 9.24
N ARG A 109 -8.39 20.38 10.53
CA ARG A 109 -8.28 21.39 11.60
C ARG A 109 -7.15 21.07 12.58
N PRO A 110 -6.36 22.06 13.04
CA PRO A 110 -5.40 21.84 14.12
C PRO A 110 -6.14 21.55 15.44
N LEU A 111 -5.53 20.75 16.31
CA LEU A 111 -6.15 20.23 17.53
C LEU A 111 -6.68 21.34 18.46
N GLY A 112 -6.01 22.49 18.54
CA GLY A 112 -6.41 23.62 19.38
C GLY A 112 -7.62 24.40 18.86
N GLU A 113 -7.94 24.27 17.58
CA GLU A 113 -9.12 24.89 16.97
C GLU A 113 -10.31 23.92 16.92
N MET A 114 -10.11 22.66 17.32
CA MET A 114 -11.19 21.68 17.33
C MET A 114 -12.26 22.02 18.37
N THR A 115 -13.51 21.91 17.94
CA THR A 115 -14.70 22.00 18.76
C THR A 115 -15.09 20.62 19.30
N GLY A 116 -16.04 20.56 20.23
CA GLY A 116 -16.57 19.28 20.73
C GLY A 116 -17.15 18.40 19.63
N THR A 117 -17.81 18.99 18.62
CA THR A 117 -18.35 18.25 17.46
C THR A 117 -17.25 17.63 16.61
N ASP A 118 -16.15 18.35 16.41
CA ASP A 118 -14.99 17.83 15.65
C ASP A 118 -14.38 16.60 16.36
N HIS A 119 -14.25 16.67 17.69
CA HIS A 119 -13.76 15.54 18.48
C HIS A 119 -14.70 14.33 18.42
N LEU A 120 -16.01 14.54 18.45
CA LEU A 120 -16.99 13.47 18.29
C LEU A 120 -16.90 12.83 16.90
N PHE A 121 -16.68 13.63 15.85
CA PHE A 121 -16.47 13.10 14.50
C PHE A 121 -15.21 12.23 14.41
N VAL A 122 -14.07 12.74 14.89
CA VAL A 122 -12.80 12.00 14.92
C VAL A 122 -12.93 10.71 15.75
N ALA A 123 -13.59 10.78 16.90
CA ALA A 123 -13.87 9.61 17.73
C ALA A 123 -14.75 8.59 16.99
N ALA A 124 -15.80 9.05 16.30
CA ALA A 124 -16.66 8.18 15.49
C ALA A 124 -15.88 7.54 14.33
N GLN A 125 -14.96 8.25 13.69
CA GLN A 125 -14.09 7.70 12.65
C GLN A 125 -13.18 6.58 13.19
N TYR A 126 -12.55 6.80 14.34
CA TYR A 126 -11.77 5.75 15.01
C TYR A 126 -12.66 4.58 15.46
N GLY A 127 -13.87 4.85 15.94
CA GLY A 127 -14.88 3.85 16.30
C GLY A 127 -15.26 2.96 15.12
N ARG A 128 -15.55 3.54 13.95
CA ARG A 128 -15.82 2.78 12.71
C ARG A 128 -14.62 1.93 12.29
N SER A 129 -13.42 2.49 12.36
CA SER A 129 -12.18 1.77 12.03
C SER A 129 -11.93 0.59 12.98
N ALA A 130 -12.15 0.79 14.30
CA ALA A 130 -12.02 -0.24 15.31
C ALA A 130 -13.07 -1.35 15.15
N ALA A 131 -14.33 -0.98 14.89
CA ALA A 131 -15.40 -1.94 14.63
C ALA A 131 -15.08 -2.82 13.40
N LYS A 132 -14.59 -2.21 12.31
CA LYS A 132 -14.12 -2.95 11.12
C LYS A 132 -12.97 -3.89 11.44
N ALA A 133 -11.99 -3.44 12.21
CA ALA A 133 -10.85 -4.27 12.62
C ALA A 133 -11.28 -5.46 13.49
N GLN A 134 -12.18 -5.24 14.47
CA GLN A 134 -12.72 -6.30 15.32
C GLN A 134 -13.52 -7.33 14.52
N MET A 135 -14.34 -6.88 13.58
CA MET A 135 -15.09 -7.74 12.67
C MET A 135 -14.16 -8.61 11.81
N LEU A 136 -13.13 -8.03 11.19
CA LEU A 136 -12.13 -8.78 10.41
C LEU A 136 -11.34 -9.76 11.28
N GLN A 137 -11.01 -9.37 12.51
CA GLN A 137 -10.38 -10.27 13.47
C GLN A 137 -11.27 -11.48 13.79
N ALA A 138 -12.56 -11.26 14.05
CA ALA A 138 -13.52 -12.33 14.31
C ALA A 138 -13.68 -13.25 13.10
N PHE A 139 -13.77 -12.68 11.90
CA PHE A 139 -13.78 -13.42 10.64
C PHE A 139 -12.56 -14.34 10.51
N HIS A 140 -11.35 -13.81 10.66
CA HIS A 140 -10.13 -14.61 10.54
C HIS A 140 -10.02 -15.68 11.64
N ARG A 141 -10.51 -15.42 12.85
CA ARG A 141 -10.61 -16.45 13.90
C ARG A 141 -11.57 -17.58 13.52
N ALA A 142 -12.72 -17.26 12.96
CA ALA A 142 -13.70 -18.25 12.49
C ALA A 142 -13.15 -19.09 11.33
N VAL A 143 -12.51 -18.44 10.35
CA VAL A 143 -11.80 -19.10 9.24
C VAL A 143 -10.71 -20.02 9.80
N ALA A 144 -9.85 -19.52 10.70
CA ALA A 144 -8.78 -20.30 11.31
C ALA A 144 -9.31 -21.55 12.05
N LYS A 145 -10.44 -21.43 12.76
CA LYS A 145 -11.10 -22.56 13.44
C LYS A 145 -11.56 -23.65 12.46
N LYS A 146 -12.11 -23.26 11.30
CA LYS A 146 -12.59 -24.22 10.28
C LYS A 146 -11.44 -24.80 9.43
N VAL A 147 -10.44 -23.99 9.10
CA VAL A 147 -9.30 -24.38 8.26
C VAL A 147 -8.30 -25.26 9.03
N GLY A 148 -8.00 -24.92 10.28
CA GLY A 148 -7.00 -25.60 11.09
C GLY A 148 -5.60 -25.47 10.50
N LYS A 149 -4.93 -26.60 10.23
CA LYS A 149 -3.58 -26.66 9.63
C LYS A 149 -3.58 -26.77 8.09
N ARG A 150 -4.75 -26.90 7.47
CA ARG A 150 -4.90 -27.03 6.01
C ARG A 150 -4.80 -25.66 5.33
N LYS A 151 -4.71 -25.62 4.00
CA LYS A 151 -4.84 -24.36 3.26
C LYS A 151 -6.32 -23.97 3.17
N THR A 152 -6.64 -22.66 3.18
CA THR A 152 -8.03 -22.19 3.04
C THR A 152 -8.69 -22.73 1.76
N ALA A 153 -7.95 -22.77 0.64
CA ALA A 153 -8.43 -23.29 -0.64
C ALA A 153 -8.72 -24.80 -0.65
N GLU A 154 -8.19 -25.56 0.32
CA GLU A 154 -8.51 -26.99 0.48
C GLU A 154 -9.81 -27.19 1.29
N VAL A 155 -10.29 -26.15 1.97
CA VAL A 155 -11.42 -26.22 2.90
C VAL A 155 -12.63 -25.45 2.41
N PHE A 156 -12.42 -24.39 1.64
CA PHE A 156 -13.46 -23.56 1.07
C PHE A 156 -13.33 -23.49 -0.44
N ALA A 157 -14.44 -23.63 -1.14
CA ALA A 157 -14.56 -23.09 -2.49
C ALA A 157 -14.58 -21.55 -2.42
N GLU A 158 -14.06 -20.88 -3.45
CA GLU A 158 -14.00 -19.40 -3.49
C GLU A 158 -15.37 -18.76 -3.28
N ALA A 159 -16.42 -19.28 -3.93
CA ALA A 159 -17.80 -18.82 -3.75
C ALA A 159 -18.37 -19.07 -2.34
N GLU A 160 -17.84 -20.04 -1.59
CA GLU A 160 -18.20 -20.23 -0.18
C GLU A 160 -17.49 -19.21 0.72
N TYR A 161 -16.20 -18.95 0.45
CA TYR A 161 -15.41 -17.99 1.19
C TYR A 161 -15.92 -16.55 1.01
N ASP A 162 -16.26 -16.17 -0.23
CA ASP A 162 -16.86 -14.86 -0.54
C ASP A 162 -18.21 -14.69 0.16
N ARG A 163 -19.10 -15.70 0.12
CA ARG A 163 -20.37 -15.67 0.87
C ARG A 163 -20.13 -15.51 2.37
N LEU A 164 -19.15 -16.21 2.95
CA LEU A 164 -18.81 -16.07 4.36
C LEU A 164 -18.30 -14.66 4.68
N TYR A 165 -17.42 -14.10 3.84
CA TYR A 165 -16.89 -12.76 4.01
C TYR A 165 -18.02 -11.73 4.00
N ARG A 166 -18.88 -11.75 2.97
CA ARG A 166 -20.02 -10.82 2.83
C ARG A 166 -21.02 -10.94 3.96
N SER A 167 -21.30 -12.16 4.44
CA SER A 167 -22.21 -12.38 5.57
C SER A 167 -21.76 -11.68 6.85
N ILE A 168 -20.45 -11.45 7.00
CA ILE A 168 -19.85 -10.82 8.18
C ILE A 168 -19.59 -9.34 7.94
N THR A 169 -19.16 -8.94 6.74
CA THR A 169 -18.87 -7.53 6.41
C THR A 169 -20.11 -6.71 6.07
N GLY A 170 -21.24 -7.35 5.77
CA GLY A 170 -22.47 -6.68 5.33
C GLY A 170 -22.36 -6.08 3.93
N GLU A 171 -21.33 -6.46 3.16
CA GLU A 171 -21.18 -6.00 1.78
C GLU A 171 -22.26 -6.61 0.88
N PRO A 172 -22.92 -5.80 0.03
CA PRO A 172 -24.00 -6.28 -0.83
C PRO A 172 -23.48 -7.30 -1.85
N GLU A 173 -24.36 -8.22 -2.24
CA GLU A 173 -24.02 -9.22 -3.26
C GLU A 173 -23.70 -8.50 -4.58
N ALA A 174 -22.48 -8.71 -5.10
CA ALA A 174 -22.10 -8.22 -6.41
C ALA A 174 -23.10 -8.76 -7.44
N LYS A 175 -23.80 -7.87 -8.13
CA LYS A 175 -24.70 -8.26 -9.23
C LYS A 175 -23.85 -9.00 -10.26
N ALA A 176 -24.23 -10.23 -10.60
CA ALA A 176 -23.59 -10.98 -11.66
C ALA A 176 -23.71 -10.17 -12.96
N SER A 177 -22.56 -9.78 -13.51
CA SER A 177 -22.43 -9.15 -14.83
C SER A 177 -22.55 -10.17 -15.94
#